data_AF-A0A258LIB5-F1
#
_entry.id   AF-A0A258LIB5-F1
#
_cell.length_a   1.000
_cell.length_b   1.000
_cell.length_c   1.000
_cell.angle_alpha   90.00
_cell.angle_beta   90.00
_cell.angle_gamma   90.00
#
_symmetry.space_group_name_H-M   'P 1'
#
loop_
_entity.id
_entity.type
_entity.pdbx_description
1 polymer ?
#
loop_
_entity_poly.entity_id
_entity_poly.type
_entity_poly.pdbx_seq_one_letter_code
_entity_poly.pdbx_strand_id
1 'polypeptide(L)' 'MQKFSDVLLTLDDASHVARIELFHPDGSVAGVIENKPGSQGSVKVYNH' A
#
# COMPACT_ATOMS: atom_id res chain seq x y z
N MET A 1 11.26 -19.88 -13.58
CA MET A 1 10.79 -19.04 -12.46
C MET A 1 10.45 -17.67 -13.04
N GLN A 2 9.22 -17.21 -12.86
CA GLN A 2 8.82 -15.85 -13.25
C GLN A 2 9.60 -14.85 -12.39
N LYS A 3 10.10 -13.76 -12.98
CA LYS A 3 10.79 -12.75 -12.18
C LYS A 3 9.76 -12.00 -11.33
N PHE A 4 10.18 -11.60 -10.15
CA PHE A 4 9.34 -10.80 -9.26
C PHE A 4 8.79 -9.55 -9.97
N SER A 5 9.61 -8.86 -10.76
CA SER A 5 9.21 -7.72 -11.61
C SER A 5 8.07 -8.04 -12.58
N ASP A 6 8.04 -9.25 -13.13
CA ASP A 6 7.02 -9.64 -14.13
C ASP A 6 5.67 -9.93 -13.46
N VAL A 7 5.67 -10.35 -12.19
CA VAL A 7 4.45 -10.55 -11.40
C VAL A 7 3.84 -9.19 -11.04
N LEU A 8 4.67 -8.19 -10.75
CA LEU A 8 4.21 -6.86 -10.38
C LEU A 8 3.44 -6.16 -11.50
N LEU A 9 3.80 -6.42 -12.77
CA LEU A 9 3.08 -5.91 -13.94
C LEU A 9 1.70 -6.55 -14.15
N THR A 10 1.41 -7.66 -13.45
CA THR A 10 0.10 -8.35 -13.53
C THR A 10 -0.86 -7.93 -12.43
N LEU A 11 -0.40 -7.12 -11.46
CA LEU A 11 -1.25 -6.63 -10.38
C LEU A 11 -2.12 -5.47 -10.88
N ASP A 12 -3.35 -5.43 -10.38
CA ASP A 12 -4.30 -4.36 -10.70
C ASP A 12 -3.83 -3.01 -10.15
N ASP A 13 -4.30 -1.93 -10.79
CA ASP A 13 -4.04 -0.57 -10.34
C ASP A 13 -4.65 -0.32 -8.95
N ALA A 14 -3.81 0.14 -8.02
CA ALA A 14 -4.21 0.49 -6.65
C ALA A 14 -4.14 2.01 -6.38
N SER A 15 -4.05 2.84 -7.43
CA SER A 15 -3.96 4.30 -7.29
C SER A 15 -5.18 4.92 -6.59
N HIS A 16 -6.32 4.21 -6.64
CA HIS A 16 -7.56 4.58 -5.97
C HIS A 16 -7.51 4.47 -4.43
N VAL A 17 -6.51 3.78 -3.87
CA VAL A 17 -6.35 3.66 -2.42
C VAL A 17 -5.70 4.93 -1.87
N ALA A 18 -6.48 5.73 -1.15
CA ALA A 18 -5.99 6.99 -0.57
C ALA A 18 -5.21 6.81 0.74
N ARG A 19 -5.67 5.93 1.64
CA ARG A 19 -5.05 5.65 2.93
C ARG A 19 -5.48 4.31 3.50
N ILE A 20 -4.70 3.79 4.44
CA ILE A 20 -5.04 2.64 5.28
C ILE A 20 -5.13 3.13 6.73
N GLU A 21 -6.25 2.86 7.39
CA GLU A 21 -6.45 3.16 8.80
C GLU A 21 -6.23 1.88 9.62
N LEU A 22 -5.36 1.97 10.63
CA LEU A 22 -5.07 0.88 11.54
C LEU A 22 -5.89 1.10 12.81
N PHE A 23 -6.51 0.04 13.31
CA PHE A 23 -7.33 0.08 14.51
C PHE A 23 -6.80 -0.90 15.56
N HIS A 24 -6.90 -0.50 16.82
CA HIS A 24 -6.75 -1.40 17.95
C HIS A 24 -7.96 -2.33 18.09
N PRO A 25 -7.87 -3.42 18.88
CA PRO A 25 -9.01 -4.31 19.13
C PRO A 25 -10.23 -3.64 19.75
N ASP A 26 -10.03 -2.49 20.42
CA ASP A 26 -11.10 -1.68 21.00
C ASP A 26 -11.75 -0.70 20.00
N GLY A 27 -11.30 -0.71 18.73
CA GLY A 27 -11.80 0.16 17.67
C GLY A 27 -11.20 1.56 17.65
N SER A 28 -10.23 1.88 18.53
CA SER A 28 -9.52 3.15 18.48
C SER A 28 -8.49 3.18 17.34
N VAL A 29 -8.23 4.36 16.77
CA VAL A 29 -7.27 4.52 15.66
C VAL A 29 -5.84 4.37 16.20
N ALA A 30 -5.17 3.32 15.76
CA ALA A 30 -3.76 3.05 16.05
C ALA A 30 -2.82 3.86 15.16
N GLY A 31 -3.26 4.24 13.95
CA GLY A 31 -2.47 5.04 13.02
C GLY A 31 -3.07 5.11 11.62
N VAL A 32 -2.49 5.96 10.78
CA VAL A 32 -2.90 6.14 9.38
C VAL A 32 -1.67 6.06 8.49
N ILE A 33 -1.77 5.25 7.43
CA ILE A 33 -0.77 5.14 6.37
C ILE A 33 -1.35 5.84 5.14
N GLU A 34 -0.85 7.02 4.81
CA GLU A 34 -1.30 7.77 3.64
C GLU A 34 -0.59 7.27 2.38
N ASN A 35 -1.34 7.04 1.30
CA ASN A 35 -0.75 6.75 0.00
C ASN A 35 -0.30 8.05 -0.67
N LYS A 36 0.83 8.59 -0.21
CA LYS A 36 1.44 9.81 -0.76
C LYS A 36 2.69 9.47 -1.58
N PRO A 37 2.62 9.49 -2.93
CA PRO A 37 3.75 9.15 -3.78
C PRO A 37 5.03 9.90 -3.37
N GLY A 38 6.10 9.16 -3.07
CA GLY A 38 7.43 9.73 -2.78
C GLY A 38 7.76 10.02 -1.31
N SER A 39 6.90 9.70 -0.34
CA SER A 39 7.24 9.78 1.10
C SER A 39 7.44 8.40 1.75
N GLN A 40 8.27 8.32 2.80
CA GLN A 40 8.25 7.15 3.70
C GLN A 40 6.86 7.00 4.32
N GLY A 41 6.27 5.81 4.24
CA GLY A 41 4.89 5.55 4.66
C GLY A 41 3.84 5.64 3.54
N SER A 42 4.25 5.78 2.28
CA SER A 42 3.34 5.56 1.16
C SER A 42 2.93 4.09 1.06
N VAL A 43 1.62 3.85 0.88
CA VAL A 43 1.11 2.55 0.42
C VAL A 43 1.49 2.37 -1.05
N LYS A 44 2.75 2.02 -1.28
CA LYS A 44 3.21 1.61 -2.60
C LYS A 44 2.95 0.11 -2.72
N VAL A 45 2.12 -0.31 -3.67
CA VAL A 45 2.32 -1.64 -4.26
C VAL A 45 3.70 -1.55 -4.91
N TYR A 46 4.71 -2.16 -4.28
CA TYR A 46 6.10 -2.06 -4.68
C TYR A 46 6.30 -2.79 -6.01
N ASN A 47 6.12 -2.08 -7.13
CA ASN A 47 6.63 -2.49 -8.43
C ASN A 47 8.05 -1.94 -8.59
N HIS A 48 9.06 -2.81 -8.55
CA HIS A 48 10.48 -2.44 -8.72
C HIS A 48 11.12 -3.22 -9.87
#